data_AF-I0YIR4-F1
#
_entry.id   AF-I0YIR4-F1
#
_cell.length_a   1.000
_cell.length_b   1.000
_cell.length_c   1.000
_cell.angle_alpha   90.00
_cell.angle_beta   90.00
_cell.angle_gamma   90.00
#
_symmetry.space_group_name_H-M   'P 1'
#
loop_
_entity.id
_entity.type
_entity.pdbx_description
1 polymer ?
#
loop_
_entity_poly.entity_id
_entity_poly.type
_entity_poly.pdbx_seq_one_letter_code
_entity_poly.pdbx_strand_id
1 'polypeptide(L)'
;MSMKVASQKQLGIRQVHRIAMMQGRSLAASGLCNKVAPLKIVHRKPHGTTRCYAAAAPAQAQQSQQRNLYANYAIYKGKAAASFRVRKPRWVEAQDGSISLDRAGSLIVEFAPVAPGSGTNVGNRSYQWDKKQTFALSPVELAGLVESCTTGKSMKELFHDPNKGGTDSGKIAKTLSLQRFDQGQDWYLQLAVKDSASKDGSATMGLPITGAELYTLKSLSEFLIPRLLGWDEVLAEPELVPANSYGSRQ
;
A
#
# COMPACT_ATOMS: atom_id res chain seq x y z
N MET A 1 68.85 -28.80 -16.26
CA MET A 1 68.04 -27.57 -16.34
C MET A 1 67.19 -27.62 -17.60
N SER A 2 65.90 -27.35 -17.43
CA SER A 2 64.74 -27.61 -18.29
C SER A 2 64.92 -27.60 -19.81
N MET A 3 64.44 -28.66 -20.46
CA MET A 3 63.85 -28.58 -21.80
C MET A 3 62.55 -29.39 -21.88
N LYS A 4 61.67 -28.85 -22.73
CA LYS A 4 60.25 -29.09 -23.00
C LYS A 4 59.80 -30.56 -23.14
N VAL A 5 58.58 -30.84 -22.67
CA VAL A 5 57.70 -31.89 -23.22
C VAL A 5 56.31 -31.30 -23.43
N ALA A 6 55.79 -31.53 -24.64
CA ALA A 6 54.48 -31.12 -25.15
C ALA A 6 53.34 -32.01 -24.60
N SER A 7 52.09 -31.55 -24.69
CA SER A 7 51.00 -32.34 -25.28
C SER A 7 49.69 -31.54 -25.37
N GLN A 8 49.20 -31.38 -26.60
CA GLN A 8 47.83 -31.01 -26.92
C GLN A 8 46.87 -32.15 -26.54
N LYS A 9 45.71 -31.82 -25.98
CA LYS A 9 44.48 -32.58 -26.26
C LYS A 9 43.32 -31.65 -26.56
N GLN A 10 43.01 -31.62 -27.85
CA GLN A 10 41.80 -31.13 -28.46
C GLN A 10 40.78 -32.28 -28.40
N LEU A 11 39.59 -32.02 -27.86
CA LEU A 11 38.40 -32.85 -28.08
C LEU A 11 37.22 -31.89 -28.25
N GLY A 12 36.91 -31.60 -29.51
CA GLY A 12 35.56 -31.26 -29.89
C GLY A 12 34.71 -32.54 -29.94
N ILE A 13 33.39 -32.38 -29.97
CA ILE A 13 32.46 -32.95 -30.97
C ILE A 13 31.00 -32.92 -30.46
N ARG A 14 30.16 -32.33 -31.31
CA ARG A 14 28.73 -32.59 -31.63
C ARG A 14 27.58 -31.95 -30.83
N GLN A 15 26.98 -30.98 -31.53
CA GLN A 15 25.53 -30.76 -31.67
C GLN A 15 24.68 -32.02 -31.56
N VAL A 16 23.49 -31.88 -30.95
CA VAL A 16 22.26 -32.40 -31.56
C VAL A 16 21.13 -31.38 -31.35
N HIS A 17 20.53 -30.95 -32.45
CA HIS A 17 19.26 -30.25 -32.51
C HIS A 17 18.16 -31.10 -31.86
N ARG A 18 17.25 -30.47 -31.11
CA ARG A 18 15.84 -30.87 -31.13
C ARG A 18 14.91 -29.68 -30.99
N ILE A 19 14.43 -29.28 -32.15
CA ILE A 19 13.18 -28.55 -32.36
C ILE A 19 12.04 -29.40 -31.79
N ALA A 20 11.26 -28.83 -30.88
CA ALA A 20 9.92 -29.32 -30.57
C ALA A 20 8.95 -28.15 -30.81
N MET A 21 8.52 -28.02 -32.06
CA MET A 21 7.22 -27.43 -32.36
C MET A 21 6.15 -28.38 -31.81
N MET A 22 5.32 -27.91 -30.90
CA MET A 22 4.02 -28.52 -30.69
C MET A 22 2.94 -27.52 -31.09
N GLN A 23 2.29 -27.90 -32.18
CA GLN A 23 1.17 -27.24 -32.82
C GLN A 23 -0.07 -27.28 -31.93
N GLY A 24 -0.93 -26.31 -32.17
CA GLY A 24 -2.11 -26.02 -31.37
C GLY A 24 -3.15 -27.13 -31.30
N ARG A 25 -3.92 -27.06 -30.22
CA ARG A 25 -5.27 -27.58 -30.15
C ARG A 25 -6.19 -26.48 -29.63
N SER A 26 -6.84 -25.83 -30.57
CA SER A 26 -8.13 -25.17 -30.39
C SER A 26 -9.17 -26.25 -30.07
N LEU A 27 -9.86 -26.12 -28.93
CA LEU A 27 -11.10 -26.82 -28.65
C LEU A 27 -12.14 -25.80 -28.19
N ALA A 28 -13.04 -25.53 -29.12
CA ALA A 28 -14.47 -25.27 -28.95
C ALA A 28 -14.91 -24.44 -27.72
N ALA A 29 -15.26 -23.20 -28.01
CA ALA A 29 -16.30 -22.47 -27.29
C ALA A 29 -17.59 -23.30 -27.29
N SER A 30 -18.07 -23.66 -26.11
CA SER A 30 -19.45 -24.11 -25.89
C SER A 30 -20.14 -23.07 -25.01
N GLY A 31 -21.20 -22.49 -25.57
CA GLY A 31 -21.96 -21.43 -24.95
C GLY A 31 -22.71 -21.92 -23.71
N LEU A 32 -22.64 -21.13 -22.65
CA LEU A 32 -23.67 -21.09 -21.63
C LEU A 32 -24.34 -19.72 -21.72
N CYS A 33 -25.39 -19.70 -22.52
CA CYS A 33 -26.37 -18.64 -22.63
C CYS A 33 -27.03 -18.40 -21.26
N ASN A 34 -27.15 -17.11 -20.94
CA ASN A 34 -27.85 -16.53 -19.80
C ASN A 34 -29.22 -17.18 -19.54
N LYS A 35 -29.43 -17.70 -18.33
CA LYS A 35 -30.78 -17.86 -17.78
C LYS A 35 -31.12 -16.62 -16.96
N VAL A 36 -31.63 -15.60 -17.64
CA VAL A 36 -32.35 -14.49 -17.01
C VAL A 36 -33.77 -14.98 -16.75
N ALA A 37 -34.21 -14.95 -15.49
CA ALA A 37 -35.59 -15.24 -15.13
C ALA A 37 -36.52 -14.12 -15.66
N PRO A 38 -37.71 -14.43 -16.21
CA PRO A 38 -38.63 -13.41 -16.70
C PRO A 38 -39.22 -12.62 -15.53
N LEU A 39 -38.96 -11.30 -15.52
CA LEU A 39 -39.66 -10.35 -14.66
C LEU A 39 -41.14 -10.32 -15.04
N LYS A 40 -42.01 -10.63 -14.08
CA LYS A 40 -43.46 -10.45 -14.19
C LYS A 40 -43.78 -8.96 -14.25
N ILE A 41 -44.21 -8.48 -15.42
CA ILE A 41 -44.77 -7.14 -15.60
C ILE A 41 -46.19 -7.16 -15.02
N VAL A 42 -46.38 -6.56 -13.85
CA VAL A 42 -47.72 -6.32 -13.29
C VAL A 42 -48.24 -5.01 -13.87
N HIS A 43 -49.20 -5.14 -14.80
CA HIS A 43 -49.99 -4.02 -15.30
C HIS A 43 -50.88 -3.47 -14.18
N ARG A 44 -50.60 -2.26 -13.68
CA ARG A 44 -51.53 -1.51 -12.82
C ARG A 44 -52.29 -0.50 -13.67
N LYS A 45 -53.62 -0.53 -13.56
CA LYS A 45 -54.55 0.40 -14.22
C LYS A 45 -54.38 1.84 -13.70
N PRO A 46 -54.64 2.87 -14.52
CA PRO A 46 -54.46 4.26 -14.12
C PRO A 46 -55.70 4.75 -13.37
N HIS A 47 -55.52 5.27 -12.15
CA HIS A 47 -56.58 5.98 -11.43
C HIS A 47 -56.04 7.29 -10.82
N GLY A 48 -56.69 8.39 -11.22
CA GLY A 48 -56.89 9.57 -10.38
C GLY A 48 -55.70 10.51 -10.21
N THR A 49 -55.60 11.51 -11.08
CA THR A 49 -54.88 12.76 -10.81
C THR A 49 -55.49 13.45 -9.59
N THR A 50 -54.74 13.50 -8.48
CA THR A 50 -54.94 14.53 -7.45
C THR A 50 -53.57 15.15 -7.17
N ARG A 51 -53.39 16.42 -7.57
CA ARG A 51 -52.21 17.22 -7.22
C ARG A 51 -52.25 17.52 -5.73
N CYS A 52 -51.43 16.83 -4.94
CA CYS A 52 -51.06 17.27 -3.61
C CYS A 52 -49.84 18.20 -3.78
N TYR A 53 -49.99 19.49 -3.49
CA TYR A 53 -48.82 20.33 -3.22
C TYR A 53 -48.22 19.81 -1.90
N ALA A 54 -47.21 18.95 -1.99
CA ALA A 54 -46.38 18.62 -0.85
C ALA A 54 -45.62 19.90 -0.49
N ALA A 55 -45.98 20.50 0.65
CA ALA A 55 -45.18 21.55 1.25
C ALA A 55 -43.75 21.04 1.34
N ALA A 56 -42.80 21.80 0.76
CA ALA A 56 -41.40 21.49 0.87
C ALA A 56 -41.05 21.43 2.37
N ALA A 57 -40.73 20.22 2.85
CA ALA A 57 -40.14 20.06 4.15
C ALA A 57 -38.90 20.97 4.21
N PRO A 58 -38.67 21.70 5.32
CA PRO A 58 -37.47 22.52 5.43
C PRO A 58 -36.26 21.60 5.20
N ALA A 59 -35.37 22.02 4.30
CA ALA A 59 -34.10 21.35 4.09
C ALA A 59 -33.36 21.35 5.43
N GLN A 60 -33.50 20.25 6.18
CA GLN A 60 -32.70 20.01 7.35
C GLN A 60 -31.27 19.92 6.84
N ALA A 61 -30.44 20.90 7.21
CA ALA A 61 -29.01 20.87 6.99
C ALA A 61 -28.51 19.52 7.52
N GLN A 62 -28.29 18.57 6.61
CA GLN A 62 -27.67 17.30 6.95
C GLN A 62 -26.26 17.67 7.40
N GLN A 63 -26.06 17.76 8.71
CA GLN A 63 -24.72 17.68 9.28
C GLN A 63 -24.11 16.40 8.73
N SER A 64 -23.24 16.54 7.74
CA SER A 64 -22.54 15.42 7.14
C SER A 64 -21.68 14.84 8.26
N GLN A 65 -22.17 13.77 8.89
CA GLN A 65 -21.36 13.01 9.83
C GLN A 65 -20.07 12.63 9.08
N GLN A 66 -18.94 13.16 9.53
CA GLN A 66 -17.65 12.83 8.93
C GLN A 66 -17.44 11.33 9.11
N ARG A 67 -17.59 10.58 8.01
CA ARG A 67 -17.35 9.15 7.99
C ARG A 67 -15.85 8.91 7.95
N ASN A 68 -15.33 8.22 8.95
CA ASN A 68 -13.95 7.75 8.93
C ASN A 68 -13.84 6.55 7.99
N LEU A 69 -13.07 6.71 6.92
CA LEU A 69 -12.75 5.64 5.98
C LEU A 69 -11.37 5.08 6.31
N TYR A 70 -11.30 3.76 6.40
CA TYR A 70 -10.06 3.04 6.66
C TYR A 70 -9.78 2.09 5.51
N ALA A 71 -8.57 2.18 4.96
CA ALA A 71 -8.07 1.28 3.94
C ALA A 71 -6.62 0.93 4.28
N ASN A 72 -6.28 -0.34 4.11
CA ASN A 72 -4.93 -0.84 4.31
C ASN A 72 -4.59 -1.88 3.24
N TYR A 73 -3.32 -1.93 2.86
CA TYR A 73 -2.74 -3.01 2.06
C TYR A 73 -1.97 -3.93 2.99
N ALA A 74 -2.15 -5.25 2.89
CA ALA A 74 -1.51 -6.20 3.79
C ALA A 74 -0.88 -7.36 3.02
N ILE A 75 0.32 -7.76 3.44
CA ILE A 75 1.09 -8.87 2.90
C ILE A 75 1.23 -9.92 4.00
N TYR A 76 0.80 -11.14 3.71
CA TYR A 76 0.80 -12.26 4.66
C TYR A 76 1.77 -13.36 4.21
N LYS A 77 2.84 -13.60 4.98
CA LYS A 77 3.84 -14.65 4.70
C LYS A 77 3.95 -15.63 5.88
N GLY A 78 4.76 -16.67 5.74
CA GLY A 78 4.82 -17.78 6.70
C GLY A 78 5.31 -17.39 8.11
N LYS A 79 6.20 -16.41 8.22
CA LYS A 79 6.81 -15.99 9.50
C LYS A 79 6.24 -14.69 10.07
N ALA A 80 5.75 -13.80 9.21
CA ALA A 80 5.25 -12.49 9.59
C ALA A 80 4.23 -11.98 8.57
N ALA A 81 3.45 -11.00 9.00
CA ALA A 81 2.62 -10.18 8.13
C ALA A 81 3.06 -8.71 8.23
N ALA A 82 2.91 -7.95 7.15
CA ALA A 82 3.06 -6.51 7.14
C ALA A 82 1.78 -5.85 6.66
N SER A 83 1.31 -4.81 7.34
CA SER A 83 0.20 -3.96 6.91
C SER A 83 0.62 -2.50 6.74
N PHE A 84 0.23 -1.90 5.62
CA PHE A 84 0.52 -0.55 5.21
C PHE A 84 -0.76 0.27 5.27
N ARG A 85 -0.74 1.36 6.05
CA ARG A 85 -1.94 2.18 6.32
C ARG A 85 -1.60 3.65 6.43
N VAL A 86 -2.51 4.49 5.98
CA VAL A 86 -2.24 5.93 5.79
C VAL A 86 -2.51 6.73 7.08
N ARG A 87 -1.45 7.40 7.54
CA ARG A 87 -1.38 8.64 8.31
C ARG A 87 -1.87 9.86 7.55
N LYS A 88 -3.11 10.34 7.70
CA LYS A 88 -3.53 11.61 7.08
C LYS A 88 -2.65 12.80 7.52
N PRO A 89 -2.44 13.80 6.65
CA PRO A 89 -1.90 15.09 7.04
C PRO A 89 -2.75 15.74 8.12
N ARG A 90 -2.12 16.64 8.89
CA ARG A 90 -2.81 17.49 9.86
C ARG A 90 -2.68 18.94 9.43
N TRP A 91 -3.81 19.63 9.45
CA TRP A 91 -3.94 21.04 9.11
C TRP A 91 -4.21 21.85 10.37
N VAL A 92 -3.82 23.11 10.35
CA VAL A 92 -4.13 24.09 11.39
C VAL A 92 -4.67 25.35 10.71
N GLU A 93 -5.71 25.91 11.31
CA GLU A 93 -6.29 27.19 10.90
C GLU A 93 -5.68 28.29 11.76
N ALA A 94 -5.19 29.34 11.11
CA ALA A 94 -4.66 30.52 11.77
C ALA A 94 -5.78 31.52 12.09
N GLN A 95 -5.45 32.57 12.85
CA GLN A 95 -6.44 33.57 13.30
C GLN A 95 -7.08 34.36 12.15
N ASP A 96 -6.38 34.49 11.03
CA ASP A 96 -6.84 35.15 9.81
C ASP A 96 -7.70 34.24 8.91
N GLY A 97 -8.00 33.02 9.35
CA GLY A 97 -8.76 32.01 8.61
C GLY A 97 -7.92 31.26 7.56
N SER A 98 -6.62 31.54 7.44
CA SER A 98 -5.74 30.76 6.56
C SER A 98 -5.52 29.36 7.11
N ILE A 99 -5.56 28.35 6.24
CA ILE A 99 -5.28 26.96 6.60
C ILE A 99 -3.88 26.61 6.13
N SER A 100 -3.05 26.10 7.04
CA SER A 100 -1.68 25.68 6.74
C SER A 100 -1.41 24.26 7.19
N LEU A 101 -0.44 23.61 6.53
CA LEU A 101 -0.04 22.25 6.86
C LEU A 101 0.79 22.25 8.15
N ASP A 102 0.22 21.76 9.23
CA ASP A 102 0.91 21.61 10.52
C ASP A 102 1.85 20.40 10.51
N ARG A 103 1.36 19.27 9.98
CA ARG A 103 2.15 18.05 9.87
C ARG A 103 1.80 17.28 8.62
N ALA A 104 2.81 16.93 7.83
CA ALA A 104 2.67 15.99 6.74
C ALA A 104 2.06 14.66 7.20
N GLY A 105 1.40 13.99 6.26
CA GLY A 105 0.96 12.62 6.41
C GLY A 105 2.15 11.65 6.43
N SER A 106 1.86 10.38 6.70
CA SER A 106 2.85 9.30 6.67
C SER A 106 2.21 7.98 6.27
N LEU A 107 3.00 7.03 5.74
CA LEU A 107 2.55 5.65 5.60
C LEU A 107 3.05 4.85 6.80
N ILE A 108 2.13 4.31 7.60
CA ILE A 108 2.47 3.46 8.75
C ILE A 108 2.58 2.02 8.25
N VAL A 109 3.73 1.40 8.50
CA VAL A 109 3.96 -0.02 8.29
C VAL A 109 3.91 -0.72 9.65
N GLU A 110 3.09 -1.77 9.74
CA GLU A 110 2.94 -2.59 10.93
C GLU A 110 3.36 -4.03 10.65
N PHE A 111 4.32 -4.55 11.40
CA PHE A 111 4.77 -5.94 11.32
C PHE A 111 4.15 -6.73 12.47
N ALA A 112 3.52 -7.85 12.16
CA ALA A 112 3.01 -8.79 13.16
C ALA A 112 3.68 -10.16 12.99
N PRO A 113 4.20 -10.77 14.06
CA PRO A 113 4.72 -12.12 14.00
C PRO A 113 3.59 -13.13 13.83
N VAL A 114 3.91 -14.28 13.23
CA VAL A 114 2.97 -15.41 13.15
C VAL A 114 2.67 -15.93 14.56
N ALA A 115 1.42 -16.32 14.82
CA ALA A 115 1.05 -16.90 16.11
C ALA A 115 1.69 -18.29 16.31
N PRO A 116 2.05 -18.69 17.54
CA PRO A 116 2.54 -20.04 17.84
C PRO A 116 1.58 -21.12 17.32
N GLY A 117 2.13 -22.16 16.68
CA GLY A 117 1.33 -23.24 16.08
C GLY A 117 0.67 -22.88 14.74
N SER A 118 0.78 -21.63 14.30
CA SER A 118 0.47 -21.16 12.95
C SER A 118 1.81 -20.92 12.24
N GLY A 119 2.01 -21.39 11.00
CA GLY A 119 3.28 -21.07 10.31
C GLY A 119 3.69 -21.89 9.09
N THR A 120 3.07 -23.04 8.82
CA THR A 120 3.46 -23.86 7.66
C THR A 120 2.28 -24.51 6.93
N ASN A 121 1.16 -24.75 7.61
CA ASN A 121 -0.02 -25.37 7.01
C ASN A 121 -0.92 -24.32 6.31
N VAL A 122 -1.29 -24.60 5.06
CA VAL A 122 -2.29 -23.84 4.32
C VAL A 122 -3.63 -23.94 5.07
N GLY A 123 -4.16 -22.82 5.57
CA GLY A 123 -5.44 -22.77 6.30
C GLY A 123 -5.36 -22.32 7.76
N ASN A 124 -4.22 -22.48 8.44
CA ASN A 124 -4.01 -22.03 9.82
C ASN A 124 -2.97 -20.89 9.87
N ARG A 125 -3.25 -19.76 9.21
CA ARG A 125 -2.41 -18.56 9.28
C ARG A 125 -3.08 -17.50 10.15
N SER A 126 -2.59 -17.35 11.37
CA SER A 126 -2.96 -16.27 12.29
C SER A 126 -1.70 -15.50 12.71
N TYR A 127 -1.89 -14.20 13.00
CA TYR A 127 -0.81 -13.27 13.30
C TYR A 127 -1.14 -12.49 14.57
N GLN A 128 -0.13 -12.27 15.41
CA GLN A 128 -0.26 -11.58 16.70
C GLN A 128 -0.16 -10.06 16.50
N TRP A 129 -1.27 -9.43 16.09
CA TRP A 129 -1.34 -7.97 15.91
C TRP A 129 -1.27 -7.19 17.23
N ASP A 130 -1.47 -7.85 18.36
CA ASP A 130 -1.23 -7.35 19.71
C ASP A 130 0.27 -7.13 19.99
N LYS A 131 1.15 -7.92 19.35
CA LYS A 131 2.62 -7.80 19.48
C LYS A 131 3.28 -7.11 18.28
N LYS A 132 2.51 -6.33 17.54
CA LYS A 132 3.01 -5.69 16.32
C LYS A 132 4.06 -4.62 16.63
N GLN A 133 4.99 -4.44 15.71
CA GLN A 133 5.90 -3.29 15.70
C GLN A 133 5.54 -2.36 14.55
N THR A 134 5.69 -1.07 14.79
CA THR A 134 5.29 -0.03 13.83
C THR A 134 6.48 0.83 13.40
N PHE A 135 6.47 1.25 12.14
CA PHE A 135 7.40 2.20 11.55
C PHE A 135 6.63 3.17 10.67
N ALA A 136 6.87 4.47 10.78
CA ALA A 136 6.17 5.48 10.00
C ALA A 136 7.08 6.01 8.89
N LEU A 137 6.69 5.86 7.62
CA LEU A 137 7.41 6.41 6.49
C LEU A 137 6.91 7.82 6.19
N SER A 138 7.82 8.78 6.23
CA SER A 138 7.59 10.13 5.71
C SER A 138 7.48 10.11 4.17
N PRO A 139 6.96 11.19 3.55
CA PRO A 139 6.87 11.28 2.10
C PRO A 139 8.23 11.11 1.39
N VAL A 140 9.31 11.60 1.99
CA VAL A 140 10.67 11.47 1.43
C VAL A 140 11.18 10.02 1.53
N GLU A 141 10.90 9.34 2.64
CA GLU A 141 11.26 7.92 2.79
C GLU A 141 10.46 7.03 1.84
N LEU A 142 9.20 7.37 1.56
CA LEU A 142 8.41 6.74 0.49
C LEU A 142 9.01 6.98 -0.89
N ALA A 143 9.54 8.18 -1.16
CA ALA A 143 10.26 8.43 -2.40
C ALA A 143 11.50 7.54 -2.52
N GLY A 144 12.21 7.26 -1.42
CA GLY A 144 13.31 6.28 -1.38
C GLY A 144 12.87 4.85 -1.71
N LEU A 145 11.67 4.43 -1.30
CA LEU A 145 11.07 3.16 -1.72
C LEU A 145 10.80 3.14 -3.24
N VAL A 146 10.23 4.22 -3.77
CA VAL A 146 9.96 4.37 -5.22
C VAL A 146 11.27 4.34 -6.02
N GLU A 147 12.31 5.04 -5.56
CA GLU A 147 13.65 5.02 -6.15
C GLU A 147 14.22 3.61 -6.18
N SER A 148 14.12 2.88 -5.06
CA SER A 148 14.61 1.50 -4.94
C SER A 148 13.91 0.57 -5.93
N CYS A 149 12.58 0.67 -6.04
CA CYS A 149 11.80 -0.11 -7.00
C CYS A 149 12.13 0.25 -8.45
N THR A 150 12.44 1.51 -8.74
CA THR A 150 12.73 1.99 -10.10
C THR A 150 14.14 1.62 -10.55
N THR A 151 15.12 1.79 -9.66
CA THR A 151 16.54 1.51 -9.95
C THR A 151 16.91 0.04 -9.77
N GLY A 152 16.06 -0.74 -9.10
CA GLY A 152 16.36 -2.11 -8.72
C GLY A 152 17.50 -2.22 -7.71
N LYS A 153 17.80 -1.16 -6.97
CA LYS A 153 18.79 -1.13 -5.88
C LYS A 153 18.09 -1.22 -4.52
N SER A 154 18.77 -1.79 -3.53
CA SER A 154 18.27 -1.82 -2.15
C SER A 154 18.05 -0.40 -1.62
N MET A 155 17.00 -0.23 -0.82
CA MET A 155 16.71 1.02 -0.14
C MET A 155 17.76 1.30 0.93
N LYS A 156 18.13 2.58 1.07
CA LYS A 156 18.94 3.02 2.22
C LYS A 156 18.20 2.68 3.52
N GLU A 157 18.93 2.19 4.50
CA GLU A 157 18.37 1.89 5.82
C GLU A 157 17.82 3.17 6.48
N LEU A 158 16.60 3.07 7.00
CA LEU A 158 15.90 4.17 7.65
C LEU A 158 15.97 3.98 9.16
N PHE A 159 16.37 5.02 9.88
CA PHE A 159 16.62 4.98 11.32
C PHE A 159 15.71 5.96 12.06
N HIS A 160 14.87 5.44 12.94
CA HIS A 160 13.94 6.22 13.75
C HIS A 160 14.22 6.00 15.24
N ASP A 161 14.35 7.09 15.99
CA ASP A 161 14.29 7.11 17.46
C ASP A 161 12.99 7.83 17.86
N PRO A 162 11.98 7.10 18.39
CA PRO A 162 10.71 7.71 18.81
C PRO A 162 10.87 8.79 19.90
N ASN A 163 11.93 8.73 20.69
CA ASN A 163 12.19 9.64 21.81
C ASN A 163 13.26 10.69 21.46
N LYS A 164 13.59 10.86 20.17
CA LYS A 164 14.62 11.79 19.72
C LYS A 164 14.35 13.20 20.25
N GLY A 165 15.34 13.79 20.90
CA GLY A 165 15.24 15.15 21.48
C GLY A 165 14.59 15.21 22.86
N GLY A 166 14.09 14.08 23.38
CA GLY A 166 13.63 13.95 24.76
C GLY A 166 14.68 13.32 25.69
N THR A 167 14.32 13.17 26.96
CA THR A 167 15.16 12.55 28.01
C THR A 167 15.47 11.08 27.75
N ASP A 168 14.64 10.40 26.98
CA ASP A 168 14.75 8.97 26.67
C ASP A 168 15.32 8.71 25.26
N SER A 169 15.93 9.72 24.64
CA SER A 169 16.56 9.56 23.33
C SER A 169 17.65 8.48 23.37
N GLY A 170 17.72 7.68 22.31
CA GLY A 170 18.66 6.56 22.15
C GLY A 170 18.25 5.27 22.87
N LYS A 171 17.19 5.27 23.69
CA LYS A 171 16.70 4.04 24.35
C LYS A 171 15.96 3.12 23.39
N ILE A 172 15.27 3.68 22.41
CA ILE A 172 14.57 2.93 21.37
C ILE A 172 15.12 3.33 20.01
N ALA A 173 15.57 2.36 19.23
CA ALA A 173 16.01 2.55 17.86
C ALA A 173 15.27 1.57 16.94
N LYS A 174 14.69 2.10 15.87
CA LYS A 174 14.01 1.31 14.84
C LYS A 174 14.76 1.46 13.53
N THR A 175 15.08 0.36 12.90
CA THR A 175 15.72 0.30 11.59
C THR A 175 14.82 -0.44 10.62
N LEU A 176 14.41 0.25 9.55
CA LEU A 176 13.69 -0.38 8.44
C LEU A 176 14.62 -0.51 7.23
N SER A 177 14.67 -1.70 6.64
CA SER A 177 15.42 -1.97 5.43
C SER A 177 14.57 -2.70 4.40
N LEU A 178 14.80 -2.37 3.13
CA LEU A 178 14.24 -3.07 1.97
C LEU A 178 15.40 -3.46 1.07
N GLN A 179 15.78 -4.73 1.11
CA GLN A 179 16.96 -5.23 0.42
C GLN A 179 16.56 -6.21 -0.68
N ARG A 180 17.31 -6.22 -1.78
CA ARG A 180 17.17 -7.30 -2.77
C ARG A 180 17.77 -8.60 -2.25
N PHE A 181 17.03 -9.68 -2.44
CA PHE A 181 17.57 -11.02 -2.25
C PHE A 181 18.42 -11.39 -3.49
N ASP A 182 19.46 -12.20 -3.30
CA ASP A 182 20.49 -12.53 -4.30
C ASP A 182 19.92 -12.96 -5.66
N GLN A 183 20.50 -12.45 -6.76
CA GLN A 183 20.21 -12.75 -8.20
C GLN A 183 18.75 -12.91 -8.68
N GLY A 184 17.75 -12.77 -7.79
CA GLY A 184 16.34 -12.98 -8.04
C GLY A 184 15.55 -11.68 -8.15
N GLN A 185 14.24 -11.84 -8.31
CA GLN A 185 13.25 -10.75 -8.39
C GLN A 185 12.58 -10.45 -7.04
N ASP A 186 12.94 -11.19 -5.99
CA ASP A 186 12.34 -11.06 -4.68
C ASP A 186 13.11 -10.09 -3.80
N TRP A 187 12.36 -9.38 -2.98
CA TRP A 187 12.85 -8.38 -2.05
C TRP A 187 12.61 -8.86 -0.63
N TYR A 188 13.35 -8.33 0.33
CA TYR A 188 13.18 -8.62 1.74
C TYR A 188 12.98 -7.32 2.49
N LEU A 189 11.81 -7.19 3.13
CA LEU A 189 11.48 -6.05 3.97
C LEU A 189 11.63 -6.47 5.43
N GLN A 190 12.41 -5.70 6.19
CA GLN A 190 12.76 -6.02 7.56
C GLN A 190 12.67 -4.79 8.45
N LEU A 191 12.11 -4.99 9.64
CA LEU A 191 12.09 -4.04 10.74
C LEU A 191 12.86 -4.64 11.93
N ALA A 192 13.94 -3.98 12.33
CA ALA A 192 14.65 -4.24 13.57
C ALA A 192 14.29 -3.17 14.59
N VAL A 193 13.89 -3.57 15.79
CA VAL A 193 13.59 -2.70 16.93
C VAL A 193 14.54 -3.07 18.04
N LYS A 194 15.39 -2.14 18.44
CA LYS A 194 16.22 -2.23 19.63
C LYS A 194 15.58 -1.37 20.70
N ASP A 195 15.09 -2.01 21.75
CA ASP A 195 14.56 -1.33 22.93
C ASP A 195 15.40 -1.77 24.12
N SER A 196 16.19 -0.85 24.67
CA SER A 196 17.03 -1.12 25.83
C SER A 196 16.28 -1.02 27.16
N ALA A 197 15.04 -0.53 27.16
CA ALA A 197 14.21 -0.36 28.34
C ALA A 197 13.16 -1.48 28.50
N SER A 198 12.76 -2.15 27.41
CA SER A 198 11.77 -3.23 27.49
C SER A 198 12.34 -4.54 28.04
N LYS A 199 11.49 -5.31 28.75
CA LYS A 199 11.81 -6.68 29.18
C LYS A 199 11.82 -7.69 28.03
N ASP A 200 11.12 -7.38 26.93
CA ASP A 200 11.00 -8.24 25.76
C ASP A 200 12.24 -8.14 24.84
N GLY A 201 13.10 -7.14 25.06
CA GLY A 201 14.38 -6.95 24.37
C GLY A 201 14.24 -6.45 22.94
N SER A 202 15.22 -6.77 22.09
CA SER A 202 15.21 -6.40 20.68
C SER A 202 14.33 -7.36 19.86
N ALA A 203 13.48 -6.80 19.00
CA ALA A 203 12.63 -7.57 18.09
C ALA A 203 13.03 -7.32 16.63
N THR A 204 13.22 -8.39 15.87
CA THR A 204 13.47 -8.31 14.42
C THR A 204 12.43 -9.12 13.68
N MET A 205 11.76 -8.48 12.74
CA MET A 205 10.74 -9.11 11.91
C MET A 205 11.01 -8.78 10.45
N GLY A 206 10.80 -9.75 9.58
CA GLY A 206 10.92 -9.53 8.15
C GLY A 206 10.12 -10.54 7.36
N LEU A 207 9.82 -10.17 6.12
CA LEU A 207 9.13 -11.03 5.18
C LEU A 207 9.66 -10.80 3.76
N PRO A 208 9.66 -11.86 2.92
CA PRO A 208 9.88 -11.68 1.50
C PRO A 208 8.72 -10.91 0.87
N ILE A 209 9.05 -10.07 -0.11
CA ILE A 209 8.12 -9.30 -0.95
C ILE A 209 8.41 -9.66 -2.40
N THR A 210 7.40 -10.15 -3.10
CA THR A 210 7.49 -10.45 -4.54
C THR A 210 7.56 -9.17 -5.36
N GLY A 211 8.04 -9.26 -6.60
CA GLY A 211 8.05 -8.12 -7.51
C GLY A 211 6.68 -7.44 -7.70
N ALA A 212 5.59 -8.22 -7.75
CA ALA A 212 4.23 -7.69 -7.88
C ALA A 212 3.76 -6.95 -6.61
N GLU A 213 4.07 -7.49 -5.43
CA GLU A 213 3.77 -6.83 -4.16
C GLU A 213 4.56 -5.53 -4.02
N LEU A 214 5.83 -5.51 -4.44
CA LEU A 214 6.65 -4.30 -4.43
C LEU A 214 6.15 -3.26 -5.42
N TYR A 215 5.79 -3.67 -6.65
CA TYR A 215 5.25 -2.77 -7.65
C TYR A 215 3.94 -2.12 -7.17
N THR A 216 3.09 -2.89 -6.48
CA THR A 216 1.87 -2.36 -5.84
C THR A 216 2.23 -1.28 -4.80
N LEU A 217 3.23 -1.52 -3.95
CA LEU A 217 3.71 -0.53 -2.99
C LEU A 217 4.29 0.72 -3.69
N LYS A 218 5.01 0.56 -4.80
CA LYS A 218 5.50 1.68 -5.61
C LYS A 218 4.33 2.55 -6.10
N SER A 219 3.34 1.94 -6.77
CA SER A 219 2.18 2.68 -7.30
C SER A 219 1.39 3.38 -6.19
N LEU A 220 1.18 2.72 -5.05
CA LEU A 220 0.55 3.34 -3.89
C LEU A 220 1.38 4.51 -3.35
N SER A 221 2.70 4.37 -3.29
CA SER A 221 3.59 5.42 -2.78
C SER A 221 3.57 6.65 -3.69
N GLU A 222 3.66 6.47 -5.01
CA GLU A 222 3.55 7.56 -5.99
C GLU A 222 2.21 8.29 -5.90
N PHE A 223 1.12 7.55 -5.67
CA PHE A 223 -0.21 8.13 -5.44
C PHE A 223 -0.31 8.91 -4.12
N LEU A 224 0.34 8.41 -3.06
CA LEU A 224 0.24 8.96 -1.71
C LEU A 224 1.12 10.18 -1.50
N ILE A 225 2.35 10.22 -2.01
CA ILE A 225 3.32 11.29 -1.75
C ILE A 225 2.72 12.70 -1.88
N PRO A 226 2.08 13.11 -2.99
CA PRO A 226 1.51 14.44 -3.11
C PRO A 226 0.40 14.71 -2.07
N ARG A 227 -0.39 13.68 -1.73
CA ARG A 227 -1.49 13.78 -0.76
C ARG A 227 -1.00 13.88 0.67
N LEU A 228 0.08 13.17 1.00
CA LEU A 228 0.72 13.26 2.31
C LEU A 228 1.38 14.63 2.52
N LEU A 229 1.76 15.30 1.42
CA LEU A 229 2.27 16.67 1.42
C LEU A 229 1.15 17.74 1.35
N GLY A 230 -0.11 17.33 1.20
CA GLY A 230 -1.25 18.24 1.09
C GLY A 230 -1.35 19.00 -0.23
N TRP A 231 -0.60 18.59 -1.26
CA TRP A 231 -0.61 19.28 -2.56
C TRP A 231 -1.92 19.04 -3.32
N ASP A 232 -2.60 17.93 -3.06
CA ASP A 232 -3.92 17.65 -3.62
C ASP A 232 -4.98 18.64 -3.10
N GLU A 233 -4.94 18.99 -1.82
CA GLU A 233 -5.85 19.98 -1.23
C GLU A 233 -5.56 21.40 -1.77
N VAL A 234 -4.30 21.74 -2.02
CA VAL A 234 -3.92 23.04 -2.61
C VAL A 234 -4.35 23.16 -4.08
N LEU A 235 -4.30 22.05 -4.82
CA LEU A 235 -4.63 22.00 -6.25
C LEU A 235 -6.11 21.69 -6.51
N ALA A 236 -6.87 21.31 -5.48
CA ALA A 236 -8.31 21.21 -5.58
C ALA A 236 -8.85 22.63 -5.83
N GLU A 237 -9.34 22.90 -7.04
CA GLU A 237 -9.91 24.21 -7.35
C GLU A 237 -11.03 24.52 -6.34
N PRO A 238 -11.07 25.74 -5.76
CA PRO A 238 -12.24 26.16 -5.02
C PRO A 238 -13.42 26.10 -5.99
N GLU A 239 -14.45 25.33 -5.63
CA GLU A 239 -15.71 25.30 -6.36
C GLU A 239 -16.10 26.74 -6.69
N LEU A 240 -16.18 27.07 -7.99
CA LEU A 240 -16.55 28.40 -8.45
C LEU A 240 -17.91 28.74 -7.83
N VAL A 241 -17.89 29.56 -6.77
CA VAL A 241 -19.11 30.09 -6.17
C VAL A 241 -19.79 30.90 -7.29
N PRO A 242 -21.00 30.52 -7.76
CA PRO A 242 -21.64 31.23 -8.85
C PRO A 242 -21.88 32.69 -8.44
N ALA A 243 -21.52 33.61 -9.32
CA ALA A 243 -21.41 35.06 -9.11
C ALA A 243 -22.74 35.82 -8.83
N ASN A 244 -23.78 35.14 -8.33
CA ASN A 244 -25.12 35.73 -8.15
C ASN A 244 -25.42 36.20 -6.72
N SER A 245 -24.41 36.43 -5.88
CA SER A 245 -24.60 36.95 -4.51
C SER A 245 -24.36 38.45 -4.34
N TYR A 246 -23.99 39.19 -5.40
CA TYR A 246 -24.06 40.66 -5.36
C TYR A 246 -25.49 41.11 -5.58
N GLY A 247 -26.28 41.04 -4.50
CA GLY A 247 -27.60 41.64 -4.42
C GLY A 247 -27.53 43.13 -4.77
N SER A 248 -28.37 43.53 -5.71
CA SER A 248 -28.72 44.91 -6.00
C SER A 248 -29.13 45.63 -4.72
N ARG A 249 -28.29 46.54 -4.23
CA ARG A 249 -28.77 47.61 -3.33
C ARG A 249 -29.51 48.63 -4.19
N GLN A 250 -30.84 48.66 -4.06
CA GLN A 250 -31.62 49.88 -4.23
C GLN A 250 -31.75 50.57 -2.88
#